data_AF-A0A936CXA6-F1
#
_entry.id   AF-A0A936CXA6-F1
#
_cell.length_a   1.000
_cell.length_b   1.000
_cell.length_c   1.000
_cell.angle_alpha   90.00
_cell.angle_beta   90.00
_cell.angle_gamma   90.00
#
_symmetry.space_group_name_H-M   'P 1'
#
loop_
_entity.id
_entity.type
_entity.pdbx_description
1 polymer ?
#
loop_
_entity_poly.entity_id
_entity_poly.type
_entity_poly.pdbx_seq_one_letter_code
_entity_poly.pdbx_strand_id
1 'polypeptide(L)'
;MKPVSQALGELHVSPIEAVMGIARRAGSGMTVTRWAAFAFPTCRVQVWEFSAALPPLDRPPVRVAVMFKSKIRSWIDLGEETYEDAVARYAGESEACLAQARALAARETAAPGAGAPAPAPRLPAAPPGVRVTLPAGPGGKPLGLAPARASP
;
A
#
# COMPACT_ATOMS: atom_id res chain seq x y z
N MET A 1 21.17 6.75 0.78
CA MET A 1 20.39 6.15 1.88
C MET A 1 19.18 5.46 1.28
N LYS A 2 18.96 4.16 1.54
CA LYS A 2 17.73 3.47 1.10
C LYS A 2 16.56 3.93 2.00
N PRO A 3 15.35 4.16 1.46
CA PRO A 3 14.19 4.52 2.28
C PRO A 3 13.90 3.42 3.31
N VAL A 4 13.52 3.80 4.52
CA VAL A 4 13.38 2.84 5.63
C VAL A 4 12.22 1.86 5.43
N SER A 5 11.21 2.25 4.65
CA SER A 5 10.22 1.32 4.11
C SER A 5 10.82 0.16 3.30
N GLN A 6 11.94 0.39 2.62
CA GLN A 6 12.68 -0.61 1.85
C GLN A 6 13.61 -1.44 2.74
N ALA A 7 14.28 -0.81 3.72
CA ALA A 7 15.13 -1.52 4.69
C ALA A 7 14.33 -2.42 5.65
N LEU A 8 13.13 -2.00 6.06
CA LEU A 8 12.23 -2.80 6.89
C LEU A 8 11.46 -3.88 6.12
N GLY A 9 11.41 -3.78 4.79
CA GLY A 9 10.69 -4.72 3.91
C GLY A 9 11.45 -6.01 3.58
N GLU A 10 12.78 -6.04 3.75
CA GLU A 10 13.62 -7.17 3.31
C GLU A 10 13.88 -8.22 4.41
N LEU A 11 13.72 -7.90 5.70
CA LEU A 11 13.89 -8.86 6.81
C LEU A 11 12.54 -9.18 7.48
N HIS A 12 11.78 -10.10 6.88
CA HIS A 12 10.66 -10.72 7.58
C HIS A 12 11.17 -11.70 8.63
N VAL A 13 10.98 -11.36 9.90
CA VAL A 13 11.26 -12.24 11.04
C VAL A 13 9.95 -12.77 11.63
N SER A 14 9.99 -13.91 12.31
CA SER A 14 8.82 -14.35 13.07
C SER A 14 8.52 -13.33 14.20
N PRO A 15 7.25 -13.17 14.63
CA PRO A 15 6.92 -12.23 15.69
C PRO A 15 7.69 -12.48 16.99
N ILE A 16 7.91 -13.76 17.33
CA ILE A 16 8.67 -14.15 18.52
C ILE A 16 10.14 -13.74 18.36
N GLU A 17 10.76 -14.00 17.22
CA GLU A 17 12.15 -13.57 16.97
C GLU A 17 12.31 -12.06 17.01
N ALA A 18 11.32 -11.31 16.50
CA ALA A 18 11.32 -9.86 16.59
C ALA A 18 11.25 -9.37 18.04
N VAL A 19 10.31 -9.90 18.82
CA VAL A 19 10.18 -9.57 20.25
C VAL A 19 11.45 -9.94 21.01
N MET A 20 12.01 -11.12 20.77
CA MET A 20 13.26 -11.55 21.39
C MET A 20 14.45 -10.68 20.96
N GLY A 21 14.48 -10.23 19.71
CA GLY A 21 15.50 -9.30 19.21
C GLY A 21 15.43 -7.95 19.91
N ILE A 22 14.24 -7.36 20.00
CA ILE A 22 13.99 -6.10 20.71
C ILE A 22 14.35 -6.25 22.20
N ALA A 23 13.92 -7.35 22.84
CA ALA A 23 14.21 -7.61 24.25
C ALA A 23 15.72 -7.77 24.51
N ARG A 24 16.46 -8.45 23.62
CA ARG A 24 17.92 -8.53 23.71
C ARG A 24 18.57 -7.17 23.52
N ARG A 25 18.06 -6.33 22.62
CA ARG A 25 18.60 -5.00 22.36
C ARG A 25 18.36 -4.03 23.51
N ALA A 26 17.16 -4.01 24.08
CA ALA A 26 16.86 -3.21 25.26
C ALA A 26 17.63 -3.74 26.48
N GLY A 27 17.60 -5.05 26.69
CA GLY A 27 18.18 -5.70 27.86
C GLY A 27 17.23 -5.69 29.06
N SER A 28 17.57 -6.49 30.08
CA SER A 28 16.76 -6.65 31.30
C SER A 28 16.55 -5.31 32.02
N GLY A 29 15.39 -5.11 32.65
CA GLY A 29 15.10 -3.92 33.45
C GLY A 29 14.80 -2.64 32.65
N MET A 30 14.74 -2.74 31.32
CA MET A 30 14.27 -1.66 30.46
C MET A 30 12.78 -1.79 30.20
N THR A 31 12.09 -0.65 30.13
CA THR A 31 10.66 -0.58 29.78
C THR A 31 10.45 0.47 28.69
N VAL A 32 9.41 0.30 27.87
CA VAL A 32 9.01 1.34 26.91
C VAL A 32 8.45 2.52 27.70
N THR A 33 9.12 3.67 27.61
CA THR A 33 8.71 4.90 28.30
C THR A 33 7.98 5.86 27.37
N ARG A 34 8.33 5.86 26.08
CA ARG A 34 7.69 6.68 25.05
C ARG A 34 7.52 5.88 23.78
N TRP A 35 6.45 6.18 23.05
CA TRP A 35 6.24 5.63 21.72
C TRP A 35 5.41 6.55 20.83
N ALA A 36 5.67 6.46 19.53
CA ALA A 36 4.91 7.14 18.49
C ALA A 36 4.56 6.15 17.38
N ALA A 37 3.49 6.43 16.66
CA ALA A 37 2.99 5.55 15.62
C ALA A 37 2.66 6.30 14.33
N PHE A 38 3.02 5.68 13.22
CA PHE A 38 2.94 6.26 11.89
C PHE A 38 2.27 5.27 10.94
N ALA A 39 1.30 5.76 10.17
CA ALA A 39 0.57 4.96 9.21
C ALA A 39 1.29 4.96 7.86
N PHE A 40 1.54 3.77 7.32
CA PHE A 40 2.00 3.58 5.95
C PHE A 40 0.88 2.87 5.17
N PRO A 41 0.88 2.96 3.83
CA PRO A 41 -0.21 2.40 3.02
C PRO A 41 -0.52 0.92 3.27
N THR A 42 0.48 0.12 3.68
CA THR A 42 0.34 -1.33 3.87
C THR A 42 0.77 -1.83 5.25
N CYS A 43 1.20 -0.94 6.14
CA CYS A 43 1.72 -1.27 7.46
C CYS A 43 1.65 -0.08 8.42
N ARG A 44 1.98 -0.31 9.69
CA ARG A 44 2.17 0.74 10.69
C ARG A 44 3.58 0.63 11.23
N VAL A 45 4.28 1.74 11.34
CA VAL A 45 5.59 1.79 12.02
C VAL A 45 5.39 2.42 13.38
N GLN A 46 6.03 1.88 14.40
CA GLN A 46 6.09 2.50 15.72
C GLN A 46 7.53 2.76 16.12
N VAL A 47 7.82 3.93 16.64
CA VAL A 47 9.11 4.26 17.26
C VAL A 47 8.94 4.07 18.76
N TRP A 48 9.78 3.27 19.38
CA TRP A 48 9.77 2.99 20.81
C TRP A 48 11.07 3.47 21.43
N GLU A 49 10.97 4.19 22.55
CA GLU A 49 12.08 4.51 23.43
C GLU A 49 11.97 3.67 24.70
N PHE A 50 13.03 2.93 24.98
CA PHE A 50 13.20 2.15 26.19
C PHE A 50 14.10 2.92 27.15
N SER A 51 13.69 3.03 28.40
CA SER A 51 14.52 3.57 29.47
C SER A 51 14.54 2.61 30.66
N ALA A 52 15.54 2.76 31.52
CA ALA A 52 15.62 1.98 32.75
C ALA A 52 14.39 2.26 33.63
N ALA A 53 13.72 1.20 34.08
CA ALA A 53 12.50 1.32 34.87
C ALA A 53 12.78 1.71 36.34
N LEU A 54 13.97 1.38 36.86
CA LEU A 54 14.35 1.59 38.25
C LEU A 54 15.84 1.98 38.38
N PRO A 55 16.20 2.96 39.22
CA PRO A 55 17.57 3.08 39.72
C PRO A 55 17.98 1.76 40.42
N PRO A 56 19.23 1.28 40.32
CA PRO A 56 20.47 1.97 39.92
C PRO A 56 20.87 1.74 38.46
N LEU A 57 19.92 1.43 37.57
CA LEU A 57 20.21 1.13 36.18
C LEU A 57 20.52 2.41 35.39
N ASP A 58 21.75 2.90 35.54
CA ASP A 58 22.28 4.04 34.79
C ASP A 58 22.66 3.57 33.37
N ARG A 59 21.64 3.35 32.55
CA ARG A 59 21.80 2.87 31.16
C ARG A 59 21.23 3.89 30.19
N PRO A 60 21.92 4.11 29.04
CA PRO A 60 21.40 5.00 28.01
C PRO A 60 20.06 4.45 27.46
N PRO A 61 19.13 5.33 27.05
CA PRO A 61 17.90 4.90 26.40
C PRO A 61 18.19 4.13 25.11
N VAL A 62 17.40 3.09 24.86
CA VAL A 62 17.48 2.29 23.64
C VAL A 62 16.28 2.61 22.76
N ARG A 63 16.51 2.89 21.49
CA ARG A 63 15.44 3.28 20.55
C ARG A 63 15.36 2.31 19.40
N VAL A 64 14.15 1.90 19.08
CA VAL A 64 13.88 0.98 17.98
C VAL A 64 12.69 1.47 17.17
N ALA A 65 12.68 1.14 15.88
CA ALA A 65 11.48 1.25 15.07
C ALA A 65 10.95 -0.15 14.73
N VAL A 66 9.65 -0.34 14.91
CA VAL A 66 8.98 -1.63 14.81
C VAL A 66 7.90 -1.55 13.74
N MET A 67 7.95 -2.44 12.76
CA MET A 67 6.95 -2.52 11.70
C MET A 67 5.87 -3.55 12.04
N PHE A 68 4.62 -3.12 11.95
CA PHE A 68 3.42 -3.90 12.15
C PHE A 68 2.62 -4.03 10.85
N LYS A 69 2.09 -5.22 10.60
CA LYS A 69 0.92 -5.39 9.71
C LYS A 69 -0.29 -5.80 10.56
N SER A 70 -0.45 -7.10 10.82
CA SER A 70 -1.32 -7.64 11.87
C SER A 70 -0.54 -8.04 13.14
N LYS A 71 0.77 -8.19 13.00
CA LYS A 71 1.75 -8.59 14.00
C LYS A 71 3.08 -7.93 13.66
N ILE A 72 4.04 -7.98 14.58
CA ILE A 72 5.40 -7.50 14.33
C ILE A 72 5.99 -8.30 13.16
N ARG A 73 6.49 -7.59 12.15
CA ARG A 73 7.10 -8.16 10.94
C ARG A 73 8.61 -7.99 10.92
N SER A 74 9.08 -6.85 11.40
CA SER A 74 10.48 -6.48 11.44
C SER A 74 10.68 -5.36 12.46
N TRP A 75 11.93 -5.15 12.85
CA TRP A 75 12.35 -4.05 13.69
C TRP A 75 13.76 -3.62 13.29
N ILE A 76 14.11 -2.37 13.58
CA ILE A 76 15.46 -1.85 13.43
C ILE A 76 15.88 -1.14 14.70
N ASP A 77 17.18 -1.23 14.98
CA ASP A 77 17.86 -0.41 15.97
C ASP A 77 18.10 0.99 15.39
N LEU A 78 17.76 2.01 16.16
CA LEU A 78 17.95 3.41 15.76
C LEU A 78 19.30 3.97 16.24
N GLY A 79 20.06 3.20 17.02
CA GLY A 79 21.39 3.58 17.49
C GLY A 79 21.34 4.85 18.36
N GLU A 80 22.17 5.83 18.00
CA GLU A 80 22.30 7.13 18.70
C GLU A 80 21.26 8.18 18.23
N GLU A 81 20.37 7.85 17.27
CA GLU A 81 19.31 8.76 16.84
C GLU A 81 18.41 9.11 18.04
N THR A 82 18.11 10.40 18.24
CA THR A 82 17.20 10.82 19.31
C THR A 82 15.78 10.36 19.01
N TYR A 83 14.94 10.28 20.04
CA TYR A 83 13.54 9.90 19.83
C TYR A 83 12.82 10.91 18.95
N GLU A 84 13.09 12.20 19.15
CA GLU A 84 12.52 13.33 18.44
C GLU A 84 12.91 13.31 16.97
N ASP A 85 14.19 13.07 16.66
CA ASP A 85 14.67 12.97 15.28
C ASP A 85 14.06 11.77 14.55
N ALA A 86 14.02 10.61 15.23
CA ALA A 86 13.37 9.42 14.69
C ALA A 86 11.88 9.66 14.41
N VAL A 87 11.16 10.30 15.35
CA VAL A 87 9.75 10.66 15.19
C VAL A 87 9.56 11.59 14.00
N ALA A 88 10.37 12.64 13.88
CA ALA A 88 10.30 13.59 12.77
C ALA A 88 10.56 12.89 11.43
N ARG A 89 11.57 12.01 11.38
CA ARG A 89 11.88 11.24 10.18
C ARG A 89 10.73 10.33 9.76
N TYR A 90 10.19 9.51 10.67
CA TYR A 90 9.08 8.61 10.34
C TYR A 90 7.76 9.33 10.07
N ALA A 91 7.52 10.49 10.67
CA ALA A 91 6.39 11.35 10.33
C ALA A 91 6.49 11.82 8.87
N GLY A 92 7.64 12.38 8.47
CA GLY A 92 7.86 12.84 7.10
C GLY A 92 7.77 11.70 6.07
N GLU A 93 8.36 10.53 6.37
CA GLU A 93 8.27 9.35 5.50
C GLU A 93 6.83 8.83 5.37
N SER A 94 6.06 8.83 6.46
CA SER A 94 4.65 8.43 6.49
C SER A 94 3.79 9.34 5.64
N GLU A 95 3.92 10.65 5.81
CA GLU A 95 3.19 11.65 5.02
C GLU A 95 3.51 11.54 3.53
N ALA A 96 4.79 11.44 3.17
CA ALA A 96 5.23 11.30 1.79
C ALA A 96 4.67 10.01 1.15
N CYS A 97 4.72 8.89 1.88
CA CYS A 97 4.23 7.61 1.38
C CYS A 97 2.71 7.61 1.18
N LEU A 98 1.96 8.22 2.10
CA LEU A 98 0.50 8.38 1.98
C LEU A 98 0.12 9.33 0.84
N ALA A 99 0.84 10.44 0.67
CA ALA A 99 0.64 11.35 -0.46
C ALA A 99 0.86 10.64 -1.80
N GLN A 100 1.94 9.86 -1.91
CA GLN A 100 2.21 9.06 -3.10
C GLN A 100 1.12 8.02 -3.37
N ALA A 101 0.67 7.29 -2.35
CA ALA A 101 -0.40 6.31 -2.49
C ALA A 101 -1.71 6.93 -2.97
N ARG A 102 -2.07 8.12 -2.45
CA ARG A 102 -3.23 8.88 -2.92
C ARG A 102 -3.09 9.32 -4.38
N ALA A 103 -1.91 9.79 -4.77
CA ALA A 103 -1.66 10.20 -6.15
C ALA A 103 -1.75 9.03 -7.14
N LEU A 104 -1.29 7.84 -6.74
CA LEU A 104 -1.43 6.61 -7.53
C LEU A 104 -2.89 6.18 -7.65
N ALA A 105 -3.64 6.15 -6.55
CA ALA A 105 -5.06 5.80 -6.56
C ALA A 105 -5.90 6.78 -7.42
N ALA A 106 -5.58 8.08 -7.38
CA ALA A 106 -6.23 9.07 -8.23
C ALA A 106 -5.97 8.82 -9.73
N ARG A 107 -4.77 8.37 -10.10
CA ARG A 107 -4.44 8.00 -11.49
C ARG A 107 -5.17 6.75 -11.96
N GLU A 108 -5.31 5.76 -11.10
CA GLU A 108 -6.08 4.53 -11.41
C GLU A 108 -7.57 4.83 -11.59
N THR A 109 -8.10 5.77 -10.80
CA THR A 109 -9.50 6.23 -10.92
C THR A 109 -9.71 7.10 -12.16
N ALA A 110 -8.66 7.79 -12.64
CA ALA A 110 -8.68 8.60 -13.85
C ALA A 110 -8.45 7.80 -15.16
N ALA A 111 -8.47 6.46 -15.11
CA ALA A 111 -8.49 5.66 -16.33
C ALA A 111 -9.67 6.09 -17.23
N PRO A 112 -9.46 6.30 -18.55
CA PRO A 112 -10.48 6.82 -19.45
C PRO A 112 -11.57 5.77 -19.70
N GLY A 113 -12.53 5.70 -18.78
CA GLY A 113 -13.72 4.85 -18.85
C GLY A 113 -15.03 5.63 -18.79
N ALA A 114 -14.99 6.97 -18.82
CA ALA A 114 -16.16 7.81 -18.94
C ALA A 114 -16.39 8.18 -20.42
N GLY A 115 -17.09 7.30 -21.13
CA GLY A 115 -18.00 7.63 -22.22
C GLY A 115 -17.54 8.62 -23.28
N ALA A 116 -16.64 8.22 -24.17
CA ALA A 116 -16.80 8.59 -25.57
C ALA A 116 -17.67 7.51 -26.23
N PRO A 117 -18.78 7.82 -26.92
CA PRO A 117 -19.47 6.83 -27.72
C PRO A 117 -18.45 6.30 -28.73
N ALA A 118 -18.11 5.01 -28.63
CA ALA A 118 -17.24 4.37 -29.60
C ALA A 118 -17.85 4.60 -30.99
N PRO A 119 -17.08 5.09 -31.99
CA PRO A 119 -17.56 5.06 -33.35
C PRO A 119 -17.86 3.59 -33.67
N ALA A 120 -19.12 3.30 -33.98
CA ALA A 120 -19.58 1.97 -34.31
C ALA A 120 -18.62 1.34 -35.34
N PRO A 121 -18.18 0.08 -35.16
CA PRO A 121 -17.32 -0.57 -36.13
C PRO A 121 -18.05 -0.61 -37.47
N ARG A 122 -17.58 0.19 -38.44
CA ARG A 122 -18.06 0.11 -39.82
C ARG A 122 -17.49 -1.17 -40.40
N LEU A 123 -18.33 -2.22 -40.44
CA LEU A 123 -18.04 -3.41 -41.21
C LEU A 123 -17.87 -3.01 -42.69
N PRO A 124 -16.83 -3.49 -43.39
CA PRO A 124 -16.77 -3.34 -44.84
C PRO A 124 -18.01 -3.98 -45.46
N ALA A 125 -18.61 -3.30 -46.44
CA ALA A 125 -19.80 -3.78 -47.12
C ALA A 125 -19.54 -5.19 -47.68
N ALA A 126 -20.35 -6.15 -47.25
CA ALA A 126 -20.26 -7.51 -47.74
C ALA A 126 -20.66 -7.54 -49.24
N PRO A 127 -19.96 -8.33 -50.08
CA PRO A 127 -20.34 -8.49 -51.47
C PRO A 127 -21.75 -9.10 -51.58
N PRO A 128 -22.50 -8.77 -52.66
CA PRO A 128 -23.86 -9.29 -52.84
C PRO A 128 -23.86 -10.82 -52.82
N GLY A 129 -24.67 -11.41 -51.93
CA GLY A 129 -24.86 -12.86 -51.84
C GLY A 129 -24.29 -13.54 -50.60
N VAL A 130 -23.59 -12.83 -49.71
CA VAL A 130 -23.05 -13.42 -48.47
C VAL A 130 -24.03 -13.24 -47.30
N ARG A 131 -24.58 -14.35 -46.78
CA ARG A 131 -25.26 -14.38 -45.46
C ARG A 131 -24.25 -14.72 -44.39
N VAL A 132 -24.06 -13.82 -43.42
CA VAL A 132 -23.28 -14.09 -42.20
C VAL A 132 -24.26 -14.53 -41.12
N THR A 133 -24.15 -15.78 -40.67
CA THR A 133 -24.91 -16.31 -39.53
C THR A 133 -24.03 -16.18 -38.29
N LEU A 134 -24.36 -15.27 -37.38
CA LEU A 134 -23.73 -15.21 -36.05
C LEU A 134 -24.25 -16.36 -35.19
N PRO A 135 -23.40 -17.07 -34.42
CA PRO A 135 -23.89 -18.00 -33.42
C PRO A 135 -24.63 -17.22 -32.33
N ALA A 136 -25.88 -17.62 -32.07
CA ALA A 136 -26.64 -17.12 -30.94
C ALA A 136 -25.95 -17.56 -29.64
N GLY A 137 -25.31 -16.63 -28.95
CA GLY A 137 -25.10 -16.76 -27.51
C GLY A 137 -26.45 -16.90 -26.80
N PRO A 138 -26.51 -17.58 -25.64
CA PRO A 138 -27.77 -17.90 -24.98
C PRO A 138 -28.41 -16.59 -24.47
N GLY A 139 -29.47 -16.12 -25.15
CA GLY A 139 -30.26 -14.96 -24.73
C GLY A 139 -30.72 -13.97 -25.82
N GLY A 140 -30.59 -14.30 -27.10
CA GLY A 140 -30.96 -13.38 -28.20
C GLY A 140 -32.45 -13.03 -28.27
N LYS A 141 -32.81 -11.78 -27.93
CA LYS A 141 -34.01 -11.13 -28.45
C LYS A 141 -33.74 -10.66 -29.90
N PRO A 142 -34.60 -10.98 -30.88
CA PRO A 142 -34.48 -10.40 -32.21
C PRO A 142 -34.92 -8.93 -32.18
N LEU A 143 -33.97 -8.01 -32.44
CA LEU A 143 -34.30 -6.61 -32.75
C LEU A 143 -34.77 -6.55 -34.20
N GLY A 144 -36.06 -6.34 -34.38
CA GLY A 144 -36.68 -6.13 -35.69
C GLY A 144 -36.09 -4.89 -36.38
N LEU A 145 -35.58 -5.07 -37.59
CA LEU A 145 -35.20 -3.99 -38.49
C LEU A 145 -36.47 -3.33 -39.05
N ALA A 146 -36.64 -2.03 -38.77
CA ALA A 146 -37.62 -1.20 -39.47
C ALA A 146 -37.23 -1.08 -40.96
N PRO A 147 -38.19 -1.11 -41.90
CA PRO A 147 -37.90 -0.92 -43.32
C PRO A 147 -37.48 0.53 -43.59
N ALA A 148 -36.40 0.67 -44.37
CA ALA A 148 -35.92 1.95 -44.88
C ALA A 148 -36.99 2.58 -45.78
N ARG A 149 -37.41 3.79 -45.41
CA ARG A 149 -38.27 4.65 -46.20
C ARG A 149 -37.48 5.10 -47.45
N ALA A 150 -37.85 4.58 -48.62
CA ALA A 150 -37.47 5.19 -49.88
C ALA A 150 -38.32 6.46 -50.06
N SER A 151 -37.67 7.57 -50.42
CA SER A 151 -38.35 8.78 -50.88
C SER A 151 -37.76 9.21 -52.24
N PRO A 152 -38.60 9.82 -53.09
CA PRO A 152 -38.46 9.87 -54.55
C PRO A 152 -37.42 10.85 -55.10
#